data_AF-A0A3S4MPB1-F1
#
_entry.id   AF-A0A3S4MPB1-F1
#
_cell.length_a   1.000
_cell.length_b   1.000
_cell.length_c   1.000
_cell.angle_alpha   90.00
_cell.angle_beta   90.00
_cell.angle_gamma   90.00
#
_symmetry.space_group_name_H-M   'P 1'
#
loop_
_entity.id
_entity.type
_entity.pdbx_description
1 polymer ?
#
loop_
_entity_poly.entity_id
_entity_poly.type
_entity_poly.pdbx_seq_one_letter_code
_entity_poly.pdbx_strand_id
1 'polypeptide(L)' 'MENLKKLSKTDLKKVKGGNAPVCEPGFIACRHRAENDIPAYWTCEPSETGCRF' A
#
# COMPACT_ATOMS: atom_id res chain seq x y z
N MET A 1 -3.78 6.21 20.42
CA MET A 1 -4.36 5.15 19.55
C MET A 1 -4.12 3.82 20.23
N GLU A 2 -5.12 3.26 20.94
CA GLU A 2 -4.88 2.24 21.98
C GLU A 2 -5.22 0.79 21.60
N ASN A 3 -5.35 0.44 20.31
CA ASN A 3 -5.76 -0.92 19.92
C ASN A 3 -5.08 -1.49 18.66
N LEU A 4 -3.83 -1.09 18.38
CA LEU A 4 -3.08 -1.68 17.26
C LEU A 4 -2.43 -3.00 17.70
N LYS A 5 -3.11 -4.13 17.47
CA LYS A 5 -2.53 -5.47 17.64
C LYS A 5 -1.48 -5.71 16.57
N LYS A 6 -0.25 -6.03 17.00
CA LYS A 6 0.85 -6.42 16.13
C LYS A 6 0.50 -7.74 15.44
N LEU A 7 0.28 -7.72 14.12
CA LEU A 7 0.01 -8.94 13.37
C LEU A 7 1.23 -9.87 13.40
N SER A 8 0.98 -11.18 13.49
CA SER A 8 2.02 -12.18 13.29
C SER A 8 2.53 -12.14 11.85
N LYS A 9 3.78 -12.56 11.61
CA LYS A 9 4.36 -12.62 10.25
C LYS A 9 3.50 -13.43 9.28
N THR A 10 2.85 -14.48 9.77
CA THR A 10 1.96 -15.35 8.99
C THR A 10 0.64 -14.66 8.65
N ASP A 11 0.08 -13.87 9.57
CA ASP A 11 -1.16 -13.14 9.31
C ASP A 11 -0.92 -11.90 8.45
N LEU A 12 0.27 -11.29 8.54
CA LEU A 12 0.69 -10.22 7.63
C LEU A 12 0.68 -10.69 6.16
N LYS A 13 1.11 -11.93 5.90
CA LYS A 13 1.07 -12.56 4.57
C LYS A 13 -0.35 -12.86 4.07
N LYS A 14 -1.34 -12.95 4.97
CA LYS A 14 -2.76 -13.17 4.61
C LYS A 14 -3.49 -11.88 4.29
N VAL A 15 -2.92 -10.71 4.63
CA VAL A 15 -3.44 -9.42 4.20
C VAL A 15 -3.26 -9.35 2.68
N LYS A 16 -4.32 -9.70 1.95
CA LYS A 16 -4.40 -9.44 0.52
C LYS A 16 -4.32 -7.93 0.36
N GLY A 17 -3.24 -7.46 -0.30
CA GLY A 17 -2.89 -6.04 -0.43
C GLY A 17 -4.15 -5.19 -0.54
N GLY A 18 -4.34 -4.33 0.46
CA GLY A 18 -5.61 -3.66 0.75
C GLY A 18 -6.17 -2.93 -0.48
N ASN A 19 -7.44 -2.55 -0.41
CA ASN A 19 -8.01 -1.66 -1.43
C ASN A 19 -7.14 -0.42 -1.62
N ALA A 20 -7.16 0.14 -2.83
CA ALA A 20 -6.45 1.37 -3.15
C ALA A 20 -6.80 2.45 -2.09
N PRO A 21 -5.80 3.12 -1.49
CA PRO A 21 -6.05 4.18 -0.54
C PRO A 21 -6.77 5.35 -1.22
N VAL A 22 -7.55 6.10 -0.45
CA VAL A 22 -8.04 7.40 -0.90
C VAL A 22 -6.88 8.39 -0.77
N CYS A 23 -6.45 8.95 -1.90
CA CYS A 23 -5.40 9.96 -1.95
C CYS A 23 -5.99 11.37 -1.94
N GLU A 24 -5.19 12.36 -1.52
CA GLU A 24 -5.57 13.76 -1.56
C GLU A 24 -5.76 14.28 -3.00
N PRO A 25 -6.50 15.40 -3.21
CA PRO A 25 -6.62 16.01 -4.53
C PRO A 25 -5.26 16.31 -5.14
N GLY A 26 -5.06 15.91 -6.41
CA GLY A 26 -3.77 16.02 -7.09
C GLY A 26 -2.84 14.81 -6.90
N PHE A 27 -3.29 13.76 -6.20
CA PHE A 27 -2.57 12.50 -6.07
C PHE A 27 -3.43 11.31 -6.54
N ILE A 28 -2.76 10.28 -7.05
CA ILE A 28 -3.38 9.01 -7.48
C ILE A 28 -2.80 7.83 -6.71
N ALA A 29 -3.63 6.82 -6.48
CA ALA A 29 -3.22 5.59 -5.83
C ALA A 29 -2.46 4.68 -6.81
N CYS A 30 -1.21 4.37 -6.50
CA CYS A 30 -0.32 3.55 -7.30
C CYS A 30 0.02 2.24 -6.59
N ARG A 31 -0.13 1.12 -7.30
CA ARG A 31 0.14 -0.21 -6.76
C ARG A 31 1.52 -0.69 -7.15
N HIS A 32 2.35 -0.91 -6.14
CA HIS A 32 3.66 -1.54 -6.28
C HIS A 32 3.51 -3.06 -6.19
N ARG A 33 4.20 -3.78 -7.08
CA ARG A 33 4.22 -5.24 -7.07
C ARG A 33 5.02 -5.73 -5.89
N ALA A 34 4.75 -6.96 -5.47
CA ALA A 34 5.58 -7.60 -4.45
C ALA A 34 6.95 -7.92 -5.08
N GLU A 35 8.03 -7.47 -4.45
CA GLU A 35 9.41 -7.69 -4.93
C GLU A 35 10.36 -7.80 -3.73
N ASN A 36 11.40 -8.65 -3.81
CA ASN A 36 12.46 -8.77 -2.80
C ASN A 36 11.92 -8.97 -1.36
N ASP A 37 10.98 -9.91 -1.17
CA ASP A 37 10.27 -10.16 0.10
C ASP A 37 9.40 -9.01 0.63
N ILE A 38 9.27 -7.91 -0.12
CA ILE A 38 8.37 -6.81 0.18
C ILE A 38 6.98 -7.15 -0.40
N PRO A 39 5.92 -7.20 0.41
CA PRO A 39 4.58 -7.43 -0.09
C PRO A 39 4.11 -6.25 -0.96
N ALA A 40 3.22 -6.53 -1.91
CA ALA A 40 2.61 -5.50 -2.73
C ALA A 40 1.97 -4.41 -1.85
N TYR A 41 2.28 -3.15 -2.12
CA TYR A 41 1.86 -2.00 -1.33
C TYR A 41 1.33 -0.87 -2.23
N TRP A 42 0.68 0.12 -1.62
CA TRP A 42 0.15 1.29 -2.31
C TRP A 42 0.91 2.55 -1.90
N THR A 43 1.14 3.45 -2.85
CA THR A 43 1.59 4.82 -2.59
C THR A 43 0.62 5.82 -3.23
N CYS A 44 0.59 7.04 -2.71
CA CYS A 44 -0.08 8.16 -3.36
C CYS A 44 0.98 8.99 -4.10
N GLU A 45 0.96 8.95 -5.43
CA GLU A 45 1.88 9.71 -6.28
C GLU A 45 1.20 10.93 -6.88
N PRO A 46 1.93 12.02 -7.18
CA PRO A 46 1.36 13.18 -7.87
C PRO A 46 0.71 12.77 -9.20
N SER A 47 -0.53 13.23 -9.43
CA SER A 47 -1.30 12.88 -10.64
C SER A 47 -0.60 13.32 -11.92
N GLU A 48 0.18 14.40 -11.88
CA GLU A 48 0.97 14.91 -13.01
C GLU A 48 2.09 13.96 -13.43
N THR A 49 2.62 13.20 -12.47
CA THR A 49 3.73 12.28 -12.68
C THR A 49 3.24 10.86 -12.97
N GLY A 50 2.09 10.49 -12.42
CA GLY A 50 1.54 9.15 -12.55
C GLY A 50 2.29 8.11 -11.72
N CYS A 51 1.94 6.84 -11.89
CA CYS A 51 2.62 5.75 -11.20
C CYS A 51 4.01 5.51 -11.81
N ARG A 52 5.05 5.72 -11.01
CA ARG A 52 6.43 5.36 -11.36
C ARG A 52 6.67 3.91 -10.92
N PHE A 53 6.99 3.04 -11.89
CA PHE A 53 7.25 1.62 -11.71
C PHE A 53 8.73 1.32 -11.98
#